data_AF-W6YX53-F1
#
_entry.id   AF-W6YX53-F1
#
_cell.length_a   1.000
_cell.length_b   1.000
_cell.length_c   1.000
_cell.angle_alpha   90.00
_cell.angle_beta   90.00
_cell.angle_gamma   90.00
#
_symmetry.space_group_name_H-M   'P 1'
#
loop_
_entity.id
_entity.type
_entity.pdbx_description
1 polymer ?
#
loop_
_entity_poly.entity_id
_entity_poly.type
_entity_poly.pdbx_seq_one_letter_code
_entity_poly.pdbx_strand_id
1 'polypeptide(L)'
;MSAHELDGLNYPLEGTPCQLVFEVNMDGTAHPHAWARLPKVGFFQNWDQANSFAVRIEWEYPQGSGDWRFRYVQTSDTRAIVDPKVPGSSKRYAQAMTFIHWLLHVETKVPHPWIKQVRGYARVMQIRYDYMTQSLNLGPPDPSPRMLPAGKLSSAAIKAQMVKFGLDKKQGEVTSISPKRSNCDFCWVTSLHEEVDGYLRVCKKVPGTDVCTNCQRWGLPYCSWTDIPPGTMKTAGLKWTAQSMARKMEVEAALWALPPSSVGPKTYRLDLVQLQCEESSEDEEGEDVGEGMEGSEWSEDE
;
A
#
# COMPACT_ATOMS: atom_id res chain seq x y z
N MET A 1 10.56 -18.43 8.72
CA MET A 1 9.77 -18.48 9.96
C MET A 1 10.43 -19.51 10.84
N SER A 2 10.78 -19.12 12.07
CA SER A 2 11.34 -20.08 13.03
C SER A 2 10.18 -20.90 13.63
N ALA A 3 10.42 -22.14 14.05
CA ALA A 3 9.39 -23.01 14.62
C ALA A 3 8.70 -22.44 15.88
N HIS A 4 9.22 -21.35 16.46
CA HIS A 4 8.67 -20.68 17.64
C HIS A 4 7.59 -19.61 17.35
N GLU A 5 7.20 -19.39 16.08
CA GLU A 5 6.24 -18.32 15.70
C GLU A 5 4.81 -18.81 15.39
N LEU A 6 4.51 -20.11 15.56
CA LEU A 6 3.24 -20.75 15.17
C LEU A 6 2.36 -21.12 16.37
N ASP A 7 2.39 -20.35 17.45
CA ASP A 7 1.55 -20.56 18.64
C ASP A 7 0.13 -20.02 18.50
N GLY A 8 -0.19 -19.36 17.38
CA GLY A 8 -1.47 -18.66 17.16
C GLY A 8 -1.47 -17.22 17.67
N LEU A 9 -0.43 -16.81 18.40
CA LEU A 9 -0.31 -15.49 19.01
C LEU A 9 -0.01 -14.43 17.94
N ASN A 10 0.92 -14.74 17.03
CA ASN A 10 1.45 -13.79 16.05
C ASN A 10 0.92 -13.96 14.63
N TYR A 11 0.34 -15.12 14.35
CA TYR A 11 -0.16 -15.57 13.07
C TYR A 11 -1.30 -16.58 13.31
N PRO A 12 -2.26 -16.71 12.38
CA PRO A 12 -3.27 -17.76 12.47
C PRO A 12 -2.61 -19.14 12.47
N LEU A 13 -3.17 -20.07 13.24
CA LEU A 13 -2.76 -21.48 13.17
C LEU A 13 -3.17 -22.05 11.81
N GLU A 14 -2.45 -23.08 11.37
CA GLU A 14 -2.81 -23.80 10.15
C GLU A 14 -4.23 -24.37 10.29
N GLY A 15 -5.07 -24.12 9.27
CA GLY A 15 -6.48 -24.53 9.27
C GLY A 15 -7.43 -23.59 10.03
N THR A 16 -6.95 -22.57 10.75
CA THR A 16 -7.83 -21.59 11.40
C THR A 16 -8.46 -20.66 10.36
N PRO A 17 -9.80 -20.46 10.38
CA PRO A 17 -10.45 -19.46 9.56
C PRO A 17 -9.85 -18.07 9.83
N CYS A 18 -9.56 -17.34 8.76
CA CYS A 18 -9.08 -15.96 8.86
C CYS A 18 -9.81 -15.07 7.86
N GLN A 19 -9.89 -13.79 8.19
CA GLN A 19 -10.49 -12.76 7.35
C GLN A 19 -9.39 -11.85 6.81
N LEU A 20 -9.52 -11.47 5.54
CA LEU A 20 -8.66 -10.46 4.93
C LEU A 20 -9.40 -9.13 4.95
N VAL A 21 -8.85 -8.16 5.65
CA VAL A 21 -9.45 -6.83 5.80
C VAL A 21 -8.60 -5.79 5.07
N PHE A 22 -9.27 -4.99 4.24
CA PHE A 22 -8.68 -3.87 3.53
C PHE A 22 -9.14 -2.57 4.20
N GLU A 23 -8.18 -1.80 4.71
CA GLU A 23 -8.44 -0.48 5.26
C GLU A 23 -8.05 0.56 4.22
N VAL A 24 -8.95 1.44 3.81
CA VAL A 24 -8.70 2.44 2.76
C VAL A 24 -9.04 3.84 3.29
N ASN A 25 -8.06 4.75 3.26
CA ASN A 25 -8.29 6.16 3.51
C ASN A 25 -8.94 6.80 2.28
N MET A 26 -10.22 7.18 2.42
CA MET A 26 -11.04 7.70 1.33
C MET A 26 -10.66 9.13 0.90
N ASP A 27 -9.89 9.85 1.72
CA ASP A 27 -9.33 11.16 1.37
C ASP A 27 -8.04 11.06 0.53
N GLY A 28 -7.56 9.84 0.27
CA GLY A 28 -6.33 9.57 -0.47
C GLY A 28 -5.05 9.83 0.33
N THR A 29 -5.13 10.13 1.63
CA THR A 29 -3.95 10.26 2.48
C THR A 29 -3.31 8.90 2.76
N ALA A 30 -1.99 8.88 2.93
CA ALA A 30 -1.26 7.65 3.18
C ALA A 30 -1.70 6.97 4.49
N HIS A 31 -1.93 5.66 4.45
CA HIS A 31 -2.19 4.85 5.62
C HIS A 31 -0.88 4.62 6.42
N PRO A 32 -0.88 4.72 7.76
CA PRO A 32 0.33 4.51 8.57
C PRO A 32 0.93 3.10 8.41
N HIS A 33 0.11 2.12 8.01
CA HIS A 33 0.50 0.74 7.75
C HIS A 33 0.34 0.34 6.29
N ALA A 34 0.54 1.29 5.37
CA ALA A 34 0.36 1.11 3.94
C ALA A 34 0.93 -0.22 3.42
N TRP A 35 0.14 -0.96 2.65
CA TRP A 35 0.56 -2.25 2.09
C TRP A 35 1.75 -2.09 1.13
N ALA A 36 1.71 -1.04 0.31
CA ALA A 36 2.66 -0.79 -0.76
C ALA A 36 4.05 -0.32 -0.25
N ARG A 37 4.08 0.25 0.96
CA ARG A 37 5.28 0.80 1.62
C ARG A 37 6.09 1.73 0.70
N LEU A 38 5.43 2.51 -0.15
CA LEU A 38 6.12 3.41 -1.08
C LEU A 38 6.82 4.53 -0.32
N PRO A 39 7.96 5.03 -0.81
CA PRO A 39 8.70 6.12 -0.17
C PRO A 39 7.85 7.39 -0.06
N LYS A 40 8.14 8.23 0.93
CA LYS A 40 7.45 9.52 1.12
C LYS A 40 7.71 10.53 -0.01
N VAL A 41 8.83 10.41 -0.71
CA VAL A 41 9.10 11.18 -1.93
C VAL A 41 8.64 10.36 -3.13
N GLY A 42 7.65 10.88 -3.84
CA GLY A 42 7.00 10.21 -4.97
C GLY A 42 7.28 10.85 -6.32
N PHE A 43 7.08 10.08 -7.39
CA PHE A 43 7.18 10.59 -8.77
C PHE A 43 5.84 11.02 -9.37
N PHE A 44 4.73 10.46 -8.89
CA PHE A 44 3.38 10.73 -9.40
C PHE A 44 2.55 11.56 -8.41
N GLN A 45 1.55 12.29 -8.91
CA GLN A 45 0.70 13.18 -8.10
C GLN A 45 -0.18 12.41 -7.10
N ASN A 46 -0.63 11.22 -7.46
CA ASN A 46 -1.42 10.31 -6.64
C ASN A 46 -0.54 9.29 -5.88
N TRP A 47 0.72 9.61 -5.60
CA TRP A 47 1.65 8.70 -4.93
C TRP A 47 1.21 8.33 -3.51
N ASP A 48 0.71 9.31 -2.75
CA ASP A 48 0.17 9.07 -1.40
C ASP A 48 -1.12 8.26 -1.45
N GLN A 49 -1.92 8.43 -2.52
CA GLN A 49 -3.11 7.61 -2.75
C GLN A 49 -2.73 6.14 -2.94
N ALA A 50 -1.62 5.82 -3.62
CA ALA A 50 -1.12 4.44 -3.68
C ALA A 50 -0.68 3.88 -2.30
N ASN A 51 -0.39 4.75 -1.33
CA ASN A 51 -0.16 4.38 0.07
C ASN A 51 -1.43 4.48 0.93
N SER A 52 -2.60 4.81 0.38
CA SER A 52 -3.81 5.10 1.18
C SER A 52 -4.52 3.86 1.71
N PHE A 53 -4.04 2.66 1.39
CA PHE A 53 -4.63 1.43 1.90
C PHE A 53 -3.64 0.52 2.60
N ALA A 54 -4.17 -0.25 3.54
CA ALA A 54 -3.50 -1.35 4.21
C ALA A 54 -4.30 -2.64 4.08
N VAL A 55 -3.59 -3.74 4.28
CA VAL A 55 -4.18 -5.08 4.30
C VAL A 55 -3.83 -5.67 5.65
N ARG A 56 -4.81 -6.25 6.35
CA ARG A 56 -4.57 -7.02 7.58
C ARG A 56 -5.27 -8.36 7.50
N ILE A 57 -4.70 -9.34 8.18
CA ILE A 57 -5.33 -10.65 8.41
C ILE A 57 -5.86 -10.63 9.82
N GLU A 58 -7.12 -11.04 9.99
CA GLU A 58 -7.79 -11.18 11.28
C GLU A 58 -8.09 -12.66 11.55
N TRP A 59 -7.89 -13.08 12.78
CA TRP A 59 -8.20 -14.44 13.22
C TRP A 59 -8.60 -14.43 14.69
N GLU A 60 -9.45 -15.37 15.06
CA GLU A 60 -9.84 -15.56 16.45
C GLU A 60 -8.77 -16.39 17.18
N TYR A 61 -8.34 -15.93 18.36
CA TYR A 61 -7.38 -16.69 19.17
C TYR A 61 -7.52 -16.39 20.68
N PRO A 62 -7.77 -17.42 21.52
CA PRO A 62 -8.02 -18.82 21.15
C PRO A 62 -9.27 -18.99 20.27
N GLN A 63 -9.34 -20.08 19.49
CA GLN A 63 -10.52 -20.33 18.65
C GLN A 63 -11.79 -20.49 19.51
N GLY A 64 -12.88 -19.83 19.12
CA GLY A 64 -14.15 -19.79 19.85
C GLY A 64 -14.18 -18.86 21.08
N SER A 65 -13.15 -18.05 21.32
CA SER A 65 -13.09 -17.13 22.47
C SER A 65 -13.88 -15.82 22.29
N GLY A 66 -14.16 -15.43 21.05
CA GLY A 66 -14.61 -14.09 20.66
C GLY A 66 -13.49 -13.05 20.62
N ASP A 67 -12.25 -13.42 20.99
CA ASP A 67 -11.10 -12.52 20.96
C ASP A 67 -10.42 -12.57 19.60
N TRP A 68 -10.59 -11.50 18.84
CA TRP A 68 -9.99 -11.35 17.53
C TRP A 68 -8.61 -10.72 17.64
N ARG A 69 -7.69 -11.27 16.85
CA ARG A 69 -6.35 -10.75 16.64
C ARG A 69 -6.20 -10.29 15.22
N PHE A 70 -5.31 -9.34 15.00
CA PHE A 70 -4.94 -8.96 13.65
C PHE A 70 -3.48 -8.63 13.48
N ARG A 71 -3.02 -8.72 12.23
CA ARG A 71 -1.69 -8.28 11.81
C ARG A 71 -1.71 -7.69 10.41
N TYR A 72 -1.01 -6.58 10.22
CA TYR A 72 -0.84 -5.98 8.89
C TYR A 72 0.06 -6.82 8.00
N VAL A 73 -0.40 -7.02 6.78
CA VAL A 73 0.35 -7.62 5.67
C VAL A 73 0.87 -6.48 4.82
N GLN A 74 2.18 -6.46 4.61
CA GLN A 74 2.83 -5.46 3.78
C GLN A 74 3.78 -6.12 2.80
N THR A 75 4.08 -5.41 1.72
CA THR A 75 5.01 -5.91 0.72
C THR A 75 6.45 -6.00 1.26
N SER A 76 7.14 -7.10 0.92
CA SER A 76 8.54 -7.32 1.28
C SER A 76 9.51 -6.81 0.20
N ASP A 77 9.15 -6.96 -1.08
CA ASP A 77 9.97 -6.52 -2.20
C ASP A 77 9.55 -5.13 -2.69
N THR A 78 10.27 -4.12 -2.23
CA THR A 78 10.09 -2.72 -2.65
C THR A 78 11.00 -2.32 -3.81
N ARG A 79 11.74 -3.26 -4.43
CA ARG A 79 12.79 -2.95 -5.43
C ARG A 79 12.31 -2.95 -6.86
N ALA A 80 11.22 -3.65 -7.14
CA ALA A 80 10.82 -3.93 -8.49
C ALA A 80 10.31 -2.68 -9.23
N ILE A 81 10.86 -2.47 -10.42
CA ILE A 81 10.42 -1.48 -11.42
C ILE A 81 9.75 -2.23 -12.56
N VAL A 82 8.58 -1.78 -13.00
CA VAL A 82 7.78 -2.41 -14.06
C VAL A 82 8.36 -2.09 -15.44
N ASP A 83 8.60 -0.81 -15.72
CA ASP A 83 9.12 -0.35 -17.01
C ASP A 83 10.39 0.49 -16.80
N PRO A 84 11.58 -0.06 -17.11
CA PRO A 84 12.84 0.66 -16.90
C PRO A 84 12.96 1.95 -17.72
N LYS A 85 12.15 2.15 -18.76
CA LYS A 85 12.12 3.37 -19.58
C LYS A 85 11.27 4.48 -18.96
N VAL A 86 10.41 4.15 -18.00
CA VAL A 86 9.55 5.12 -17.30
C VAL A 86 10.09 5.33 -15.88
N PRO A 87 10.68 6.50 -15.59
CA PRO A 87 11.12 6.84 -14.25
C PRO A 87 9.99 6.69 -13.22
N GLY A 88 10.31 6.13 -12.07
CA GLY A 88 9.36 5.96 -10.96
C GLY A 88 8.30 4.89 -11.18
N SER A 89 8.40 4.05 -12.22
CA SER A 89 7.45 2.96 -12.53
C SER A 89 7.55 1.79 -11.54
N SER A 90 7.44 2.07 -10.25
CA SER A 90 7.46 1.09 -9.16
C SER A 90 6.34 0.06 -9.35
N LYS A 91 6.70 -1.23 -9.23
CA LYS A 91 5.75 -2.35 -9.27
C LYS A 91 4.73 -2.24 -8.15
N ARG A 92 5.13 -1.74 -6.98
CA ARG A 92 4.23 -1.60 -5.83
C ARG A 92 3.24 -0.46 -6.00
N TYR A 93 3.69 0.63 -6.61
CA TYR A 93 2.79 1.71 -7.00
C TYR A 93 1.75 1.21 -8.02
N ALA A 94 2.18 0.50 -9.07
CA ALA A 94 1.26 -0.08 -10.04
C ALA A 94 0.24 -1.00 -9.38
N GLN A 95 0.70 -1.98 -8.58
CA GLN A 95 -0.17 -2.93 -7.90
C GLN A 95 -1.14 -2.25 -6.93
N ALA A 96 -0.66 -1.28 -6.16
CA ALA A 96 -1.47 -0.52 -5.22
C ALA A 96 -2.60 0.23 -5.91
N MET A 97 -2.29 0.97 -6.98
CA MET A 97 -3.30 1.67 -7.75
C MET A 97 -4.31 0.70 -8.39
N THR A 98 -3.85 -0.45 -8.89
CA THR A 98 -4.74 -1.51 -9.38
C THR A 98 -5.68 -2.03 -8.29
N PHE A 99 -5.19 -2.25 -7.06
CA PHE A 99 -6.04 -2.66 -5.93
C PHE A 99 -7.08 -1.60 -5.58
N ILE A 100 -6.68 -0.33 -5.51
CA ILE A 100 -7.57 0.79 -5.20
C ILE A 100 -8.68 0.89 -6.24
N HIS A 101 -8.36 0.82 -7.54
CA HIS A 101 -9.37 0.82 -8.60
C HIS A 101 -10.32 -0.36 -8.50
N TRP A 102 -9.79 -1.56 -8.20
CA TRP A 102 -10.58 -2.77 -8.06
C TRP A 102 -11.51 -2.74 -6.84
N LEU A 103 -11.03 -2.25 -5.69
CA LEU A 103 -11.80 -2.14 -4.45
C LEU A 103 -12.90 -1.08 -4.54
N LEU A 104 -12.59 0.07 -5.16
CA LEU A 104 -13.48 1.24 -5.12
C LEU A 104 -14.33 1.41 -6.38
N HIS A 105 -14.21 0.46 -7.31
CA HIS A 105 -14.89 0.48 -8.60
C HIS A 105 -14.64 1.80 -9.36
N VAL A 106 -13.40 2.28 -9.37
CA VAL A 106 -13.05 3.52 -10.07
C VAL A 106 -12.28 3.24 -11.34
N GLU A 107 -12.77 3.77 -12.46
CA GLU A 107 -12.07 3.72 -13.73
C GLU A 107 -10.91 4.71 -13.79
N THR A 108 -9.75 4.22 -14.23
CA THR A 108 -8.62 5.08 -14.52
C THR A 108 -8.89 5.89 -15.79
N LYS A 109 -9.12 7.21 -15.68
CA LYS A 109 -9.33 8.07 -16.86
C LYS A 109 -8.14 8.09 -17.83
N VAL A 110 -6.92 7.93 -17.31
CA VAL A 110 -5.69 7.87 -18.12
C VAL A 110 -4.80 6.76 -17.54
N PRO A 111 -5.01 5.49 -17.95
CA PRO A 111 -4.20 4.40 -17.45
C PRO A 111 -2.79 4.51 -18.04
N HIS A 112 -1.78 4.45 -17.18
CA HIS A 112 -0.41 4.23 -17.64
C HIS A 112 -0.32 2.84 -18.30
N PRO A 113 0.26 2.69 -19.51
CA PRO A 113 0.31 1.39 -20.20
C PRO A 113 1.00 0.26 -19.41
N TRP A 114 1.90 0.62 -18.50
CA TRP A 114 2.63 -0.33 -17.64
C TRP A 114 1.87 -0.70 -16.35
N ILE A 115 0.72 -0.08 -16.06
CA ILE A 115 -0.15 -0.48 -14.94
C ILE A 115 -1.23 -1.40 -15.50
N LYS A 116 -1.15 -2.68 -15.13
CA LYS A 116 -2.13 -3.69 -15.53
C LYS A 116 -3.51 -3.30 -15.02
N GLN A 117 -4.47 -3.23 -15.94
CA GLN A 117 -5.87 -3.12 -15.61
C GLN A 117 -6.38 -4.52 -15.23
N VAL A 118 -6.94 -4.65 -14.03
CA VAL A 118 -7.63 -5.87 -13.62
C VAL A 118 -9.04 -5.83 -14.18
N ARG A 119 -9.50 -6.96 -14.72
CA ARG A 119 -10.89 -7.10 -15.18
C ARG A 119 -11.78 -7.40 -13.97
N GLY A 120 -12.97 -6.82 -13.97
CA GLY A 120 -13.95 -6.98 -12.89
C GLY A 120 -13.71 -6.01 -11.74
N TYR A 121 -14.55 -6.15 -10.70
CA TYR A 121 -14.58 -5.28 -9.53
C TYR A 121 -14.83 -6.11 -8.28
N ALA A 122 -14.38 -5.60 -7.13
CA ALA A 122 -14.80 -6.16 -5.84
C ALA A 122 -16.29 -5.86 -5.63
N ARG A 123 -17.06 -6.84 -5.17
CA ARG A 123 -18.42 -6.59 -4.67
C ARG A 123 -18.28 -6.02 -3.27
N VAL A 124 -18.42 -4.71 -3.14
CA VAL A 124 -18.29 -4.01 -1.86
C VAL A 124 -19.67 -3.64 -1.35
N MET A 125 -19.94 -3.99 -0.10
CA MET A 125 -21.08 -3.51 0.68
C MET A 125 -20.53 -2.58 1.75
N GLN A 126 -21.05 -1.36 1.82
CA GLN A 126 -20.67 -0.42 2.87
C GLN A 126 -21.56 -0.67 4.08
N ILE A 127 -20.93 -0.75 5.24
CA ILE A 127 -21.59 -0.84 6.53
C ILE A 127 -21.32 0.47 7.26
N ARG A 128 -22.36 1.18 7.66
CA ARG A 128 -22.27 2.38 8.51
C ARG A 128 -22.88 2.09 9.86
N TYR A 129 -22.08 2.27 10.90
CA TYR A 129 -22.59 2.25 12.26
C TYR A 129 -22.99 3.66 12.68
N ASP A 130 -24.28 3.85 12.93
CA ASP A 130 -24.78 5.07 13.56
C ASP A 130 -24.70 4.90 15.07
N TYR A 131 -23.73 5.57 15.70
CA TYR A 131 -23.50 5.51 17.15
C TYR A 131 -24.68 6.08 17.96
N MET A 132 -25.49 6.97 17.39
CA MET A 132 -26.62 7.58 18.09
C MET A 132 -27.80 6.62 18.15
N THR A 133 -28.10 5.95 17.04
CA THR A 133 -29.22 4.99 16.94
C THR A 133 -28.80 3.55 17.23
N GLN A 134 -27.50 3.30 17.37
CA GLN A 134 -26.89 1.97 17.48
C GLN A 134 -27.27 1.04 16.31
N SER A 135 -27.57 1.61 15.15
CA SER A 135 -28.00 0.86 13.97
C SER A 135 -26.84 0.62 13.00
N LEU A 136 -26.88 -0.53 12.32
CA LEU A 136 -25.99 -0.86 11.22
C LEU A 136 -26.76 -0.69 9.91
N ASN A 137 -26.35 0.30 9.11
CA ASN A 137 -26.90 0.53 7.80
C ASN A 137 -26.01 -0.12 6.76
N LEU A 138 -26.53 -1.15 6.08
CA LEU A 138 -25.88 -1.81 4.97
C LEU A 138 -26.38 -1.20 3.67
N GLY A 139 -25.47 -0.87 2.76
CA GLY A 139 -25.85 -0.27 1.50
C GLY A 139 -24.74 -0.31 0.46
N PRO A 140 -25.01 0.22 -0.75
CA PRO A 140 -23.96 0.45 -1.72
C PRO A 140 -22.93 1.43 -1.15
N PRO A 141 -21.66 1.35 -1.57
CA PRO A 141 -20.66 2.32 -1.17
C PRO A 141 -21.06 3.74 -1.58
N ASP A 142 -20.83 4.68 -0.66
CA ASP A 142 -20.83 6.12 -0.88
C ASP A 142 -20.07 6.51 -2.16
N PRO A 143 -20.35 7.69 -2.74
CA PRO A 143 -19.66 8.14 -3.94
C PRO A 143 -18.16 7.95 -3.83
N SER A 144 -17.60 7.33 -4.87
CA SER A 144 -16.22 6.88 -4.91
C SER A 144 -15.26 7.99 -4.48
N PRO A 145 -14.20 7.64 -3.73
CA PRO A 145 -13.27 8.63 -3.21
C PRO A 145 -12.63 9.37 -4.38
N ARG A 146 -12.27 10.63 -4.14
CA ARG A 146 -11.66 11.48 -5.16
C ARG A 146 -10.35 10.87 -5.62
N MET A 147 -10.33 10.29 -6.81
CA MET A 147 -9.09 9.83 -7.43
C MET A 147 -8.26 11.02 -7.90
N LEU A 148 -7.03 11.09 -7.43
CA LEU A 148 -6.08 12.09 -7.89
C LEU A 148 -5.53 11.70 -9.27
N PRO A 149 -5.19 12.67 -10.13
CA PRO A 149 -4.59 12.37 -11.41
C PRO A 149 -3.28 11.57 -11.24
N ALA A 150 -3.04 10.59 -12.11
CA ALA A 150 -1.77 9.84 -12.13
C ALA A 150 -0.63 10.60 -12.87
N GLY A 151 -0.70 11.94 -12.90
CA GLY A 151 0.25 12.79 -13.58
C GLY A 151 1.64 12.75 -12.93
N LYS A 152 2.69 12.97 -13.72
CA LYS A 152 4.05 13.11 -13.19
C LYS A 152 4.16 14.41 -12.39
N LEU A 153 4.88 14.35 -11.27
CA LEU A 153 5.30 15.56 -10.56
C LEU A 153 6.40 16.26 -11.34
N SER A 154 6.43 17.59 -11.28
CA SER A 154 7.54 18.36 -11.82
C SER A 154 8.80 18.08 -11.02
N SER A 155 9.97 18.18 -11.65
CA SER A 155 11.24 18.04 -10.93
C SER A 155 11.29 18.97 -9.73
N ALA A 156 10.85 20.23 -9.85
CA ALA A 156 10.81 21.20 -8.75
C ALA A 156 9.96 20.74 -7.56
N ALA A 157 8.79 20.13 -7.81
CA ALA A 157 7.94 19.59 -6.75
C ALA A 157 8.63 18.43 -6.01
N ILE A 158 9.28 17.52 -6.74
CA ILE A 158 10.04 16.41 -6.14
C ILE A 158 11.22 16.95 -5.35
N LYS A 159 11.96 17.95 -5.87
CA LYS A 159 13.05 18.61 -5.15
C LYS A 159 12.55 19.21 -3.83
N ALA A 160 11.38 19.87 -3.83
CA ALA A 160 10.79 20.44 -2.63
C ALA A 160 10.40 19.35 -1.61
N GLN A 161 9.88 18.19 -2.06
CA GLN A 161 9.63 17.05 -1.18
C GLN A 161 10.93 16.52 -0.56
N MET A 162 12.00 16.37 -1.35
CA MET A 162 13.30 15.93 -0.86
C MET A 162 13.86 16.86 0.23
N VAL A 163 13.79 18.18 0.02
CA VAL A 163 14.26 19.19 1.00
C VAL A 163 13.51 19.10 2.33
N LYS A 164 12.21 18.75 2.34
CA LYS A 164 11.45 18.55 3.59
C LYS A 164 12.04 17.45 4.48
N PHE A 165 12.74 16.49 3.89
CA PHE A 165 13.46 15.44 4.60
C PHE A 165 14.96 15.72 4.73
N GLY A 166 15.41 16.96 4.49
CA GLY A 166 16.82 17.35 4.51
C GLY A 166 17.69 16.60 3.51
N LEU A 167 17.11 16.19 2.37
CA LEU A 167 17.78 15.46 1.30
C LEU A 167 18.33 16.42 0.26
N ASP A 168 19.16 17.36 0.71
CA ASP A 168 19.64 18.45 -0.14
C ASP A 168 20.78 17.97 -1.05
N LYS A 169 21.00 18.69 -2.15
CA LYS A 169 22.13 18.44 -3.03
C LYS A 169 23.42 19.03 -2.43
N LYS A 170 24.08 18.31 -1.53
CA LYS A 170 25.43 18.68 -1.03
C LYS A 170 26.52 17.84 -1.69
N GLN A 171 26.80 18.12 -2.97
CA GLN A 171 28.01 17.57 -3.62
C GLN A 171 29.16 18.56 -3.42
N GLY A 172 30.11 18.25 -2.54
CA GLY A 172 31.40 18.96 -2.48
C GLY A 172 31.77 19.64 -1.16
N GLU A 173 30.82 19.89 -0.25
CA GLU A 173 31.06 20.62 1.02
C GLU A 173 30.98 19.75 2.28
N VAL A 174 31.11 18.42 2.14
CA VAL A 174 31.26 17.57 3.33
C VAL A 174 32.64 17.86 3.92
N THR A 175 32.64 18.67 4.99
CA THR A 175 33.79 19.04 5.80
C THR A 175 34.58 17.79 6.17
N SER A 176 35.90 17.91 6.11
CA SER A 176 37.00 16.92 6.15
C SER A 176 37.03 15.88 7.28
N ILE A 177 35.98 15.74 8.09
CA ILE A 177 35.99 14.93 9.32
C ILE A 177 35.44 13.51 9.09
N SER A 178 34.66 13.27 8.02
CA SER A 178 34.07 11.95 7.73
C SER A 178 34.55 11.37 6.40
N PRO A 179 34.84 10.05 6.32
CA PRO A 179 35.20 9.41 5.06
C PRO A 179 34.07 9.62 4.04
N LYS A 180 34.40 10.23 2.91
CA LYS A 180 33.42 10.55 1.86
C LYS A 180 32.80 9.26 1.36
N ARG A 181 31.47 9.14 1.47
CA ARG A 181 30.72 8.04 0.86
C ARG A 181 30.92 8.11 -0.67
N SER A 182 31.08 6.95 -1.32
CA SER A 182 31.14 6.85 -2.78
C SER A 182 29.75 6.80 -3.42
N ASN A 183 28.71 6.56 -2.62
CA ASN A 183 27.34 6.36 -3.06
C ASN A 183 26.41 7.42 -2.47
N CYS A 184 25.46 7.91 -3.27
CA CYS A 184 24.40 8.82 -2.80
C CYS A 184 23.47 8.15 -1.79
N ASP A 185 22.64 8.93 -1.10
CA ASP A 185 21.76 8.40 -0.04
C ASP A 185 20.84 7.28 -0.54
N PHE A 186 20.23 7.44 -1.73
CA PHE A 186 19.36 6.42 -2.32
C PHE A 186 20.10 5.09 -2.54
N CYS A 187 21.26 5.14 -3.22
CA CYS A 187 22.06 3.94 -3.48
C CYS A 187 22.56 3.30 -2.18
N TRP A 188 22.84 4.13 -1.17
CA TRP A 188 23.29 3.68 0.15
C TRP A 188 22.18 2.96 0.93
N VAL A 189 20.98 3.56 1.07
CA VAL A 189 19.88 2.92 1.82
C VAL A 189 19.40 1.63 1.15
N THR A 190 19.49 1.55 -0.17
CA THR A 190 19.05 0.37 -0.93
C THR A 190 20.07 -0.76 -0.92
N SER A 191 21.29 -0.53 -0.41
CA SER A 191 22.41 -1.46 -0.49
C SER A 191 22.67 -1.95 -1.92
N LEU A 192 22.38 -1.10 -2.91
CA LEU A 192 22.66 -1.36 -4.33
C LEU A 192 24.14 -1.09 -4.57
N HIS A 193 24.99 -1.92 -3.97
CA HIS A 193 26.45 -1.80 -4.05
C HIS A 193 27.10 -3.00 -4.76
N GLU A 194 26.34 -4.06 -5.00
CA GLU A 194 26.82 -5.27 -5.65
C GLU A 194 26.10 -5.48 -6.98
N GLU A 195 26.87 -5.81 -8.02
CA GLU A 195 26.34 -6.35 -9.26
C GLU A 195 25.69 -7.70 -8.96
N VAL A 196 24.37 -7.74 -9.07
CA VAL A 196 23.61 -8.99 -9.01
C VAL A 196 22.97 -9.15 -10.38
N ASP A 197 23.39 -10.17 -11.11
CA ASP A 197 22.81 -10.65 -12.38
C ASP A 197 22.69 -9.59 -13.49
N GLY A 198 23.79 -8.91 -13.84
CA GLY A 198 23.86 -8.06 -15.05
C GLY A 198 23.06 -6.75 -14.98
N TYR A 199 22.40 -6.46 -13.85
CA TYR A 199 21.85 -5.15 -13.58
C TYR A 199 22.92 -4.30 -12.88
N LEU A 200 23.48 -3.33 -13.61
CA LEU A 200 24.39 -2.32 -13.09
C LEU A 200 23.72 -1.54 -11.95
N ARG A 201 23.88 -2.04 -10.72
CA ARG A 201 23.41 -1.43 -9.48
C ARG A 201 24.38 -0.38 -8.95
N VAL A 202 25.46 -0.08 -9.68
CA VAL A 202 26.46 0.90 -9.27
C VAL A 202 25.86 2.31 -9.27
N CYS A 203 26.19 3.12 -8.26
CA CYS A 203 25.85 4.54 -8.19
C CYS A 203 26.62 5.35 -9.25
N LYS A 204 26.31 5.13 -10.54
CA LYS A 204 26.99 5.75 -11.68
C LYS A 204 26.30 7.04 -12.07
N LYS A 205 27.03 8.16 -12.02
CA LYS A 205 26.53 9.47 -12.48
C LYS A 205 26.15 9.41 -13.95
N VAL A 206 24.98 9.93 -14.29
CA VAL A 206 24.52 10.06 -15.68
C VAL A 206 25.19 11.32 -16.28
N PRO A 207 25.89 11.21 -17.43
CA PRO A 207 26.61 12.33 -18.04
C PRO A 207 25.72 13.56 -18.23
N GLY A 208 26.24 14.75 -17.90
CA GLY A 208 25.51 16.01 -18.03
C GLY A 208 24.41 16.25 -17.00
N THR A 209 24.27 15.39 -15.98
CA THR A 209 23.22 15.52 -14.97
C THR A 209 23.77 15.41 -13.55
N ASP A 210 22.93 15.75 -12.56
CA ASP A 210 23.23 15.60 -11.12
C ASP A 210 22.70 14.31 -10.51
N VAL A 211 22.27 13.37 -11.35
CA VAL A 211 21.57 12.15 -10.94
C VAL A 211 22.40 10.92 -11.33
N CYS A 212 22.33 9.88 -10.52
CA CYS A 212 22.87 8.57 -10.88
C CYS A 212 21.79 7.72 -11.58
N THR A 213 22.22 6.66 -12.26
CA THR A 213 21.32 5.74 -12.99
C THR A 213 20.18 5.21 -12.10
N ASN A 214 20.47 4.84 -10.85
CA ASN A 214 19.48 4.35 -9.89
C ASN A 214 18.46 5.45 -9.52
N CYS A 215 18.93 6.63 -9.14
CA CYS A 215 18.07 7.76 -8.79
C CYS A 215 17.19 8.17 -9.98
N GLN A 216 17.75 8.20 -11.19
CA GLN A 216 17.02 8.53 -12.41
C GLN A 216 15.91 7.51 -12.68
N ARG A 217 16.20 6.21 -12.52
CA ARG A 217 15.23 5.12 -12.68
C ARG A 217 14.06 5.23 -11.69
N TRP A 218 14.34 5.71 -10.48
CA TRP A 218 13.33 5.95 -9.45
C TRP A 218 12.61 7.30 -9.59
N GLY A 219 12.93 8.10 -10.61
CA GLY A 219 12.29 9.39 -10.85
C GLY A 219 12.81 10.52 -9.97
N LEU A 220 13.94 10.33 -9.28
CA LEU A 220 14.54 11.38 -8.46
C LEU A 220 15.25 12.41 -9.36
N PRO A 221 15.10 13.72 -9.09
CA PRO A 221 15.67 14.78 -9.91
C PRO A 221 17.19 15.00 -9.68
N TYR A 222 17.75 14.50 -8.58
CA TYR A 222 19.18 14.58 -8.27
C TYR A 222 19.57 13.53 -7.21
N CYS A 223 20.87 13.27 -7.07
CA CYS A 223 21.42 12.51 -5.95
C CYS A 223 21.55 13.37 -4.70
N SER A 224 20.96 12.96 -3.58
CA SER A 224 21.19 13.59 -2.28
C SER A 224 22.38 12.98 -1.55
N TRP A 225 22.99 13.79 -0.68
CA TRP A 225 24.15 13.42 0.12
C TRP A 225 24.01 14.01 1.53
N THR A 226 23.50 13.23 2.47
CA THR A 226 23.38 13.63 3.88
C THR A 226 24.62 13.26 4.70
N ASP A 227 24.79 13.83 5.89
CA ASP A 227 25.89 13.49 6.80
C ASP A 227 25.62 12.20 7.61
N ILE A 228 24.90 11.24 7.03
CA ILE A 228 24.73 9.93 7.67
C ILE A 228 26.09 9.21 7.65
N PRO A 229 26.61 8.79 8.82
CA PRO A 229 27.88 8.09 8.89
C PRO A 229 27.89 6.90 7.93
N PRO A 230 29.02 6.61 7.27
CA PRO A 230 29.19 5.41 6.46
C PRO A 230 29.25 4.18 7.38
N GLY A 231 28.13 3.83 8.01
CA GLY A 231 28.01 2.54 8.67
C GLY A 231 27.73 1.50 7.60
N THR A 232 28.79 1.04 6.95
CA THR A 232 28.74 -0.28 6.35
C THR A 232 28.51 -1.27 7.49
N MET A 233 27.58 -2.22 7.32
CA MET A 233 27.38 -3.35 8.27
C MET A 233 28.68 -4.09 8.61
N LYS A 234 29.75 -3.90 7.82
CA LYS A 234 31.06 -4.54 7.98
C LYS A 234 32.05 -3.79 8.89
N THR A 235 31.82 -2.53 9.25
CA THR A 235 32.70 -1.82 10.20
C THR A 235 32.21 -2.04 11.63
N ALA A 236 32.56 -3.20 12.18
CA ALA A 236 32.16 -3.73 13.49
C ALA A 236 32.50 -2.86 14.73
N GLY A 237 32.97 -1.61 14.55
CA GLY A 237 33.38 -0.72 15.63
C GLY A 237 32.61 0.61 15.72
N LEU A 238 31.83 1.00 14.72
CA LEU A 238 31.08 2.26 14.76
C LEU A 238 29.75 2.06 15.48
N LYS A 239 29.69 2.49 16.75
CA LYS A 239 28.43 2.56 17.51
C LYS A 239 27.53 3.60 16.87
N TRP A 240 26.42 3.15 16.29
CA TRP A 240 25.36 4.04 15.85
C TRP A 240 24.74 4.75 17.04
N THR A 241 24.67 6.08 17.00
CA THR A 241 23.87 6.83 17.97
C THR A 241 22.38 6.67 17.65
N ALA A 242 21.51 6.84 18.65
CA ALA A 242 20.06 6.85 18.43
C ALA A 242 19.65 7.88 17.37
N GLN A 243 20.29 9.05 17.37
CA GLN A 243 20.05 10.12 16.40
C GLN A 243 20.44 9.69 14.97
N SER A 244 21.60 9.05 14.80
CA SER A 244 22.03 8.56 13.48
C SER A 244 21.12 7.44 12.95
N MET A 245 20.60 6.58 13.83
CA MET A 245 19.63 5.55 13.43
C MET A 245 18.30 6.16 13.02
N ALA A 246 17.77 7.11 13.81
CA ALA A 246 16.54 7.83 13.46
C ALA A 246 16.67 8.54 12.12
N ARG A 247 17.80 9.23 11.88
CA ARG A 247 18.07 9.89 10.61
C ARG A 247 18.16 8.92 9.44
N LYS A 248 18.81 7.77 9.63
CA LYS A 248 18.84 6.71 8.62
C LYS A 248 17.43 6.25 8.27
N MET A 249 16.60 5.95 9.27
CA MET A 249 15.22 5.49 9.05
C MET A 249 14.38 6.54 8.34
N GLU A 250 14.58 7.83 8.64
CA GLU A 250 13.89 8.92 7.94
C GLU A 250 14.29 9.01 6.47
N VAL A 251 15.59 8.93 6.17
CA VAL A 251 16.10 8.94 4.79
C VAL A 251 15.63 7.71 4.02
N GLU A 252 15.62 6.54 4.66
CA GLU A 252 15.09 5.30 4.07
C GLU A 252 13.58 5.42 3.79
N ALA A 253 12.80 5.94 4.74
CA ALA A 253 11.37 6.19 4.53
C ALA A 253 11.11 7.21 3.42
N ALA A 254 11.96 8.23 3.30
CA ALA A 254 11.82 9.28 2.30
C ALA A 254 12.17 8.81 0.88
N LEU A 255 13.25 8.02 0.74
CA LEU A 255 13.81 7.66 -0.57
C LEU A 255 13.47 6.26 -1.04
N TRP A 256 13.23 5.33 -0.11
CA TRP A 256 13.17 3.92 -0.41
C TRP A 256 11.84 3.25 -0.13
N ALA A 257 11.50 3.13 1.14
CA ALA A 257 10.31 2.43 1.57
C ALA A 257 9.94 2.83 2.99
N LEU A 258 8.65 2.95 3.25
CA LEU A 258 8.18 3.10 4.63
C LEU A 258 8.65 1.90 5.46
N PRO A 259 9.03 2.10 6.73
CA PRO A 259 9.42 1.00 7.60
C PRO A 259 8.26 0.00 7.69
N PRO A 260 8.55 -1.30 7.84
CA PRO A 260 7.51 -2.27 8.17
C PRO A 260 6.81 -1.82 9.46
N SER A 261 5.50 -2.02 9.53
CA SER A 261 4.77 -1.81 10.77
C SER A 261 5.37 -2.70 11.86
N SER A 262 5.81 -2.08 12.95
CA SER A 262 6.25 -2.79 14.17
C SER A 262 5.08 -3.16 15.07
N VAL A 263 3.85 -2.98 14.58
CA VAL A 263 2.64 -3.26 15.34
C VAL A 263 2.56 -4.76 15.55
N GLY A 264 2.85 -5.17 16.78
CA GLY A 264 2.57 -6.53 17.23
C GLY A 264 1.08 -6.85 17.11
N PRO A 265 0.69 -8.13 17.21
CA PRO A 265 -0.70 -8.53 17.12
C PRO A 265 -1.52 -7.74 18.14
N LYS A 266 -2.54 -7.03 17.67
CA LYS A 266 -3.47 -6.35 18.56
C LYS A 266 -4.66 -7.27 18.77
N THR A 267 -5.18 -7.27 20.00
CA THR A 267 -6.40 -7.96 20.36
C THR A 267 -7.54 -6.96 20.45
N TYR A 268 -8.71 -7.34 19.93
CA TYR A 268 -9.95 -6.62 20.09
C TYR A 268 -11.08 -7.63 20.25
N ARG A 269 -12.09 -7.24 21.02
CA ARG A 269 -13.30 -8.05 21.21
C ARG A 269 -14.38 -7.48 20.31
N LEU A 270 -14.95 -8.31 19.44
CA LEU A 270 -16.22 -7.95 18.81
C LEU A 270 -17.31 -8.30 19.81
N ASP A 271 -17.80 -7.29 20.52
CA ASP A 271 -19.11 -7.40 21.13
C ASP A 271 -20.12 -7.38 19.99
N LEU A 272 -20.49 -8.57 19.50
CA LEU A 272 -21.54 -8.74 18.53
C LEU A 272 -22.82 -8.15 19.11
N VAL A 273 -23.15 -6.91 18.71
CA VAL A 273 -24.54 -6.45 18.74
C VAL A 273 -25.27 -7.47 17.88
N GLN A 274 -26.15 -8.28 18.49
CA GLN A 274 -27.00 -9.19 17.74
C GLN A 274 -27.74 -8.35 16.70
N LEU A 275 -27.32 -8.46 15.44
CA LEU A 275 -28.10 -7.99 14.31
C LEU A 275 -29.41 -8.76 14.38
N GLN A 276 -30.45 -8.14 14.90
CA GLN A 276 -31.81 -8.60 14.66
C GLN A 276 -32.00 -8.43 13.15
N CYS A 277 -31.74 -9.50 12.39
CA CYS A 277 -32.37 -9.63 11.10
C CYS A 277 -33.86 -9.67 11.41
N GLU A 278 -34.55 -8.56 11.14
CA GLU A 278 -35.99 -8.60 10.95
C GLU A 278 -36.19 -9.54 9.76
N GLU A 279 -36.43 -10.82 10.05
CA GLU A 279 -37.03 -11.75 9.11
C GLU A 279 -38.37 -11.11 8.77
N SER A 280 -38.41 -10.40 7.64
CA SER A 280 -39.66 -9.98 7.04
C SER A 280 -40.41 -11.26 6.69
N SER A 281 -41.27 -11.70 7.60
CA SER A 281 -42.32 -12.67 7.33
C SER A 281 -43.24 -12.01 6.32
N GLU A 282 -42.92 -12.17 5.04
CA GLU A 282 -43.89 -12.08 3.96
C GLU A 282 -44.86 -13.24 4.20
N ASP A 283 -45.86 -12.99 5.05
CA ASP A 283 -47.11 -13.72 5.02
C ASP A 283 -47.74 -13.40 3.66
N GLU A 284 -47.34 -14.14 2.62
CA GLU A 284 -48.07 -14.27 1.38
C GLU A 284 -49.44 -14.89 1.72
N GLU A 285 -50.41 -14.02 2.01
CA GLU A 285 -51.83 -14.37 1.90
C GLU A 285 -52.08 -14.81 0.45
N GLY A 286 -52.16 -16.13 0.27
CA GLY A 286 -52.55 -16.74 -0.99
C GLY A 286 -53.97 -16.31 -1.36
N GLU A 287 -54.09 -15.33 -2.26
CA GLU A 287 -55.33 -15.08 -2.98
C GLU A 287 -55.61 -16.26 -3.92
N ASP A 288 -56.65 -16.98 -3.57
CA ASP A 288 -57.30 -18.05 -4.33
C ASP A 288 -57.80 -17.51 -5.67
N VAL A 289 -57.00 -17.67 -6.74
CA VAL A 289 -57.39 -17.32 -8.10
C VAL A 289 -58.30 -18.43 -8.63
N GLY A 290 -59.60 -18.18 -8.55
CA GLY A 290 -60.65 -19.07 -9.03
C GLY A 290 -60.44 -19.55 -10.46
N GLU A 291 -60.65 -20.85 -10.63
CA GLU A 291 -60.80 -21.53 -11.91
C GLU A 291 -61.91 -20.87 -12.74
N GLY A 292 -61.51 -20.24 -13.85
CA GLY A 292 -62.40 -19.56 -14.78
C GLY A 292 -62.06 -19.90 -16.23
N MET A 293 -62.47 -21.10 -16.64
CA MET A 293 -63.14 -21.42 -17.91
C MET A 293 -62.59 -20.93 -19.26
N GLU A 294 -62.52 -21.92 -20.16
CA GLU A 294 -62.89 -21.86 -21.59
C GLU A 294 -61.94 -21.19 -22.60
N GLY A 295 -61.17 -22.06 -23.25
CA GLY A 295 -61.46 -22.43 -24.64
C GLY A 295 -61.30 -21.33 -25.69
N SER A 296 -60.20 -21.39 -26.45
CA SER A 296 -60.14 -20.87 -27.82
C SER A 296 -59.04 -21.59 -28.58
N GLU A 297 -59.46 -22.70 -29.20
CA GLU A 297 -59.04 -23.18 -30.53
C GLU A 297 -58.85 -22.02 -31.52
N TRP A 298 -57.85 -22.06 -32.42
CA TRP A 298 -57.73 -21.45 -33.77
C TRP A 298 -56.22 -21.50 -34.13
N SER A 299 -55.78 -22.55 -34.83
CA SER A 299 -55.67 -22.68 -36.30
C SER A 299 -54.25 -22.38 -36.79
N GLU A 300 -53.67 -23.41 -37.37
CA GLU A 300 -52.52 -23.38 -38.28
C GLU A 300 -52.77 -22.39 -39.42
N ASP A 301 -51.74 -21.65 -39.83
CA ASP A 301 -51.48 -21.37 -41.25
C ASP A 301 -50.06 -20.79 -41.46
N GLU A 302 -49.38 -21.42 -42.43
CA GLU A 302 -48.19 -21.04 -43.24
C GLU A 302 -46.78 -20.95 -42.63
#